data_AF-A0A933WJU5-F1
#
_entry.id   AF-A0A933WJU5-F1
#
_cell.length_a   1.000
_cell.length_b   1.000
_cell.length_c   1.000
_cell.angle_alpha   90.00
_cell.angle_beta   90.00
_cell.angle_gamma   90.00
#
_symmetry.space_group_name_H-M   'P 1'
#
loop_
_entity.id
_entity.type
_entity.pdbx_description
1 polymer ?
#
loop_
_entity_poly.entity_id
_entity_poly.type
_entity_poly.pdbx_seq_one_letter_code
_entity_poly.pdbx_strand_id
1 'polypeptide(L)' 'IKDLSKETQFIVITHNRTTMEVADYLYGITMEEPGVSKAISLQFAEVGNIG' A
#
# COMPACT_ATOMS: atom_id res chain seq x y z
N ILE A 1 -2.22 -15.14 6.10
CA ILE A 1 -2.10 -13.68 6.35
C ILE A 1 -3.47 -13.02 6.32
N LYS A 2 -4.28 -13.16 5.24
CA LYS A 2 -5.63 -12.56 5.15
C LYS A 2 -6.62 -12.94 6.27
N ASP A 3 -6.57 -14.16 6.79
CA ASP A 3 -7.48 -14.54 7.88
C ASP A 3 -7.01 -14.06 9.25
N LEU A 4 -5.69 -13.96 9.47
CA LEU A 4 -5.13 -13.35 10.68
C LEU A 4 -5.27 -11.83 10.68
N SER A 5 -5.35 -11.19 9.51
CA SER A 5 -5.47 -9.74 9.40
C SER A 5 -6.81 -9.18 9.84
N LYS A 6 -7.82 -10.05 10.06
CA LYS A 6 -9.13 -9.68 10.60
C LYS A 6 -9.08 -9.39 12.10
N GLU A 7 -8.14 -10.01 12.81
CA GLU A 7 -7.98 -9.87 14.27
C GLU A 7 -6.75 -9.05 14.63
N THR A 8 -5.78 -8.90 13.73
CA THR A 8 -4.53 -8.17 13.96
C THR A 8 -4.16 -7.31 12.75
N GLN A 9 -3.83 -6.04 12.98
CA GLN A 9 -3.38 -5.16 11.91
C GLN A 9 -1.94 -5.51 11.50
N PHE A 10 -1.75 -5.91 10.23
CA PHE A 10 -0.43 -6.16 9.66
C PHE A 10 0.03 -4.98 8.81
N ILE A 11 1.27 -4.53 9.04
CA ILE A 11 1.95 -3.56 8.17
C ILE A 11 2.99 -4.32 7.35
N VAL A 12 2.88 -4.27 6.03
CA VAL A 12 3.80 -4.95 5.11
C VAL A 12 4.49 -3.92 4.24
N ILE A 13 5.82 -3.88 4.30
CA ILE A 13 6.65 -3.03 3.44
C ILE A 13 7.17 -3.92 2.31
N THR A 14 6.72 -3.66 1.08
CA THR A 14 7.12 -4.44 -0.09
C THR A 14 7.08 -3.60 -1.36
N HIS A 15 7.90 -3.98 -2.34
CA HIS A 15 7.89 -3.44 -3.70
C HIS A 15 7.26 -4.44 -4.71
N ASN A 16 6.72 -5.57 -4.23
CA ASN A 16 6.13 -6.60 -5.09
C ASN A 16 4.67 -6.26 -5.41
N ARG A 17 4.39 -6.00 -6.70
CA ARG A 17 3.05 -5.66 -7.19
C ARG A 17 1.98 -6.67 -6.81
N THR A 18 2.25 -7.97 -6.92
CA THR A 18 1.29 -9.03 -6.56
C THR A 18 0.96 -9.02 -5.07
N THR A 19 1.92 -8.68 -4.20
CA THR A 19 1.66 -8.54 -2.76
C THR A 19 0.94 -7.23 -2.45
N MET A 20 1.25 -6.16 -3.20
CA MET A 20 0.62 -4.85 -3.07
C MET A 20 -0.86 -4.91 -3.47
N GLU A 21 -1.21 -5.55 -4.59
CA GLU A 21 -2.61 -5.72 -5.07
C GLU A 21 -3.54 -6.42 -4.09
N VAL A 22 -2.97 -7.17 -3.15
CA VAL A 22 -3.70 -8.00 -2.19
C VAL A 22 -3.98 -7.24 -0.88
N ALA A 23 -3.41 -6.04 -0.71
CA ALA A 23 -3.60 -5.18 0.45
C ALA A 23 -4.82 -4.26 0.31
N ASP A 24 -5.52 -4.01 1.42
CA ASP A 24 -6.70 -3.12 1.43
C ASP A 24 -6.32 -1.63 1.31
N TYR A 25 -5.18 -1.26 1.90
CA TYR A 25 -4.62 0.09 1.90
C TYR A 25 -3.13 0.03 1.54
N LEU A 26 -2.69 0.95 0.70
CA LEU A 26 -1.30 1.08 0.29
C LEU A 26 -0.78 2.47 0.64
N TYR A 27 0.34 2.51 1.36
CA TYR A 27 1.06 3.75 1.62
C TYR A 27 2.29 3.79 0.71
N GLY A 28 2.20 4.56 -0.38
CA GLY A 28 3.31 4.83 -1.27
C GLY A 28 4.24 5.84 -0.62
N ILE A 29 5.49 5.45 -0.38
CA ILE A 29 6.53 6.40 0.01
C ILE A 29 7.27 6.82 -1.25
N THR A 30 7.22 8.12 -1.54
CA THR A 30 7.99 8.72 -2.64
C THR A 30 9.00 9.72 -2.08
N MET A 31 10.05 9.99 -2.84
CA MET A 31 11.01 11.06 -2.54
C MET A 31 10.93 12.07 -3.68
N GLU A 32 10.23 13.18 -3.44
CA GLU A 32 10.16 14.31 -4.38
C GLU A 32 11.47 15.11 -4.36
N GLU A 33 12.04 15.29 -3.16
CA GLU A 33 13.32 15.95 -2.92
C GLU A 33 14.32 14.99 -2.26
N PRO A 34 15.63 15.11 -2.54
CA PRO A 34 16.65 14.27 -1.91
C PRO A 34 16.59 14.34 -0.39
N GLY A 35 16.30 13.22 0.26
CA GLY A 35 16.25 13.12 1.72
C GLY A 35 14.90 13.48 2.36
N VAL A 36 13.90 13.92 1.58
CA VAL A 36 12.54 14.17 2.08
C VAL A 36 11.59 13.12 1.52
N SER A 37 11.18 12.19 2.38
CA SER A 37 10.18 11.18 2.04
C SER A 37 8.77 11.73 2.26
N LYS A 38 7.91 11.57 1.27
CA LYS A 38 6.49 11.93 1.30
C LYS A 38 5.65 10.67 1.22
N ALA A 39 4.70 10.55 2.15
CA ALA A 39 3.76 9.45 2.17
C ALA A 39 2.48 9.82 1.40
N ILE A 40 2.03 8.92 0.54
CA ILE A 40 0.80 9.01 -0.23
C ILE A 40 -0.02 7.77 0.10
N SER A 41 -1.26 7.96 0.58
CA SER A 41 -2.18 6.84 0.82
C SER A 41 -3.02 6.58 -0.43
N LEU A 42 -3.06 5.33 -0.87
CA LEU A 42 -3.92 4.84 -1.93
C LEU A 42 -4.83 3.75 -1.36
N GLN A 43 -6.11 3.81 -1.67
CA GLN A 43 -7.06 2.74 -1.37
C GLN A 43 -7.24 1.89 -2.62
N PHE A 44 -6.99 0.57 -2.55
CA PHE A 44 -7.11 -0.28 -3.73
C PHE A 44 -8.55 -0.39 -4.28
N ALA A 45 -9.55 -0.03 -3.48
CA ALA A 45 -10.93 0.12 -3.94
C ALA A 45 -11.09 1.16 -5.08
N GLU A 46 -10.16 2.11 -5.24
CA GLU A 46 -10.16 3.12 -6.30
C GLU A 46 -9.28 2.77 -7.51
N VAL A 47 -8.42 1.75 -7.41
CA VAL A 47 -7.46 1.39 -8.49
C VAL A 47 -8.12 0.60 -9.64
N GLY A 48 -9.43 0.35 -9.56
CA GLY A 48 -10.23 -0.24 -10.64
C GLY A 48 -10.71 0.75 -11.72
N ASN A 49 -10.39 2.05 -11.62
CA ASN A 49 -10.93 3.05 -12.54
C ASN A 49 -9.91 4.12 -13.00
N ILE A 50 -8.68 3.68 -13.27
CA ILE A 50 -7.73 4.44 -14.11
C ILE A 50 -7.60 3.76 -15.48
N GLY A 51 -8.67 3.90 -16.27
CA GLY A 51 -8.69 3.71 -17.72
C GLY A 51 -9.03 5.03 -18.38
#